data_AF-A0A942DNN9-F1
#
_entry.id   AF-A0A942DNN9-F1
#
_cell.length_a   1.000
_cell.length_b   1.000
_cell.length_c   1.000
_cell.angle_alpha   90.00
_cell.angle_beta   90.00
_cell.angle_gamma   90.00
#
_symmetry.space_group_name_H-M   'P 1'
#
loop_
_entity.id
_entity.type
_entity.pdbx_description
1 polymer ?
#
loop_
_entity_poly.entity_id
_entity_poly.type
_entity_poly.pdbx_seq_one_letter_code
_entity_poly.pdbx_strand_id
1 'polypeptide(L)'
;MAKKMLARPQSEVRYFLKDVETIAALPTSKKYQKMVLPEYPFDAQLLHASRLYRESRKLYLSVGGIYSPRVCSTMRSLSAQDLFKDEIEYTPSLSEVMWFKDHFQEVADPEAEVKALIRFNEISLYHEQNHRVLWRLLPPAPTEERDLSRYLNFAESLVVVLDLALGDELGRKLSPVLESMKVIYRPGGEHAWHRKSKSVYRQYLLALLCTTYLALEVVHNDDILKAVDYLLPGQKTMNKQAVPRGLQLSELFTRVTNPEWQKRYWKDAAKKLQKMHKGSEENTLYMPEDPLDLEAEFFYAHRVFDYYGL
;
A
#
# COMPACT_ATOMS: atom_id res chain seq x y z
N MET A 1 -4.69 51.98 -6.00
CA MET A 1 -5.00 50.55 -5.80
C MET A 1 -4.39 49.76 -6.94
N ALA A 2 -3.27 49.07 -6.69
CA ALA A 2 -2.68 48.18 -7.69
C ALA A 2 -3.59 46.96 -7.86
N LYS A 3 -4.03 46.70 -9.10
CA LYS A 3 -4.70 45.45 -9.49
C LYS A 3 -3.69 44.33 -9.23
N LYS A 4 -3.87 43.52 -8.18
CA LYS A 4 -3.09 42.29 -8.00
C LYS A 4 -3.30 41.47 -9.27
N MET A 5 -2.28 41.39 -10.13
CA MET A 5 -2.25 40.42 -11.21
C MET A 5 -2.24 39.05 -10.54
N LEU A 6 -3.37 38.36 -10.58
CA LEU A 6 -3.47 36.99 -10.10
C LEU A 6 -2.47 36.15 -10.90
N ALA A 7 -1.45 35.63 -10.22
CA ALA A 7 -0.49 34.72 -10.82
C ALA A 7 -1.27 33.56 -11.43
N ARG A 8 -1.04 33.28 -12.72
CA ARG A 8 -1.64 32.11 -13.34
C ARG A 8 -1.06 30.88 -12.63
N PRO A 9 -1.89 29.96 -12.11
CA PRO A 9 -1.36 28.77 -11.45
C PRO A 9 -0.46 28.03 -12.44
N GLN A 10 0.74 27.70 -11.99
CA GLN A 10 1.65 26.80 -12.69
C GLN A 10 1.01 25.40 -12.79
N SER A 11 1.54 24.53 -13.64
CA SER A 11 0.89 23.25 -13.98
C SER A 11 0.63 22.37 -12.77
N GLU A 12 1.56 22.31 -11.81
CA GLU A 12 1.47 21.49 -10.60
C GLU A 12 0.25 21.85 -9.74
N VAL A 13 0.07 23.14 -9.45
CA VAL A 13 -1.07 23.66 -8.68
C VAL A 13 -2.39 23.35 -9.40
N ARG A 14 -2.46 23.51 -10.73
CA ARG A 14 -3.70 23.19 -11.47
C ARG A 14 -4.07 21.71 -11.39
N TYR A 15 -3.08 20.82 -11.50
CA TYR A 15 -3.33 19.38 -11.38
C TYR A 15 -3.81 19.03 -9.96
N PHE A 16 -3.15 19.56 -8.93
CA PHE A 16 -3.57 19.39 -7.55
C PHE A 16 -5.02 19.84 -7.32
N LEU A 17 -5.37 21.06 -7.75
CA LEU A 17 -6.73 21.60 -7.58
C LEU A 17 -7.78 20.72 -8.29
N LYS A 18 -7.48 20.29 -9.51
CA LYS A 18 -8.35 19.39 -10.28
C LYS A 18 -8.53 18.04 -9.59
N ASP A 19 -7.47 17.51 -8.99
CA ASP A 19 -7.49 16.24 -8.28
C ASP A 19 -8.31 16.35 -6.99
N VAL A 20 -8.11 17.41 -6.20
CA VAL A 20 -8.94 17.74 -5.03
C VAL A 20 -10.41 17.86 -5.42
N GLU A 21 -10.74 18.60 -6.48
CA GLU A 21 -12.12 18.72 -6.96
C GLU A 21 -12.72 17.38 -7.36
N THR A 22 -11.95 16.55 -8.06
CA THR A 22 -12.38 15.24 -8.52
C THR A 22 -12.71 14.32 -7.34
N ILE A 23 -11.86 14.30 -6.31
CA ILE A 23 -12.09 13.45 -5.13
C ILE A 23 -13.18 14.05 -4.24
N ALA A 24 -13.17 15.36 -3.97
CA ALA A 24 -14.15 16.02 -3.12
C ALA A 24 -15.59 15.88 -3.65
N ALA A 25 -15.76 15.78 -4.98
CA ALA A 25 -17.05 15.53 -5.62
C ALA A 25 -17.56 14.09 -5.46
N LEU A 26 -16.75 13.15 -4.96
CA LEU A 26 -17.20 11.79 -4.72
C LEU A 26 -18.22 11.74 -3.59
N PRO A 27 -19.27 10.91 -3.74
CA PRO A 27 -20.23 10.70 -2.66
C PRO A 27 -19.55 10.09 -1.43
N THR A 28 -20.10 10.40 -0.25
CA THR A 28 -19.76 9.75 1.02
C THR A 28 -20.95 8.93 1.50
N SER A 29 -20.72 7.96 2.39
CA SER A 29 -21.80 7.12 2.94
C SER A 29 -21.94 7.30 4.43
N LYS A 30 -23.14 7.69 4.90
CA LYS A 30 -23.50 7.71 6.32
C LYS A 30 -23.30 6.35 7.00
N LYS A 31 -23.40 5.25 6.24
CA LYS A 31 -23.17 3.88 6.72
C LYS A 31 -21.76 3.69 7.30
N TYR A 32 -20.76 4.37 6.72
CA TYR A 32 -19.36 4.19 7.09
C TYR A 32 -18.84 5.33 7.98
N GLN A 33 -19.70 6.26 8.42
CA GLN A 33 -19.29 7.45 9.17
C GLN A 33 -18.50 7.12 10.45
N LYS A 34 -18.84 6.02 11.13
CA LYS A 34 -18.13 5.58 12.34
C LYS A 34 -16.71 5.08 12.08
N MET A 35 -16.40 4.73 10.83
CA MET A 35 -15.08 4.29 10.43
C MET A 35 -14.23 5.46 9.93
N VAL A 36 -14.83 6.61 9.61
CA VAL A 36 -14.12 7.76 9.04
C VAL A 36 -13.11 8.31 10.05
N LEU A 37 -11.87 8.53 9.61
CA LEU A 37 -10.86 9.21 10.39
C LEU A 37 -11.04 10.73 10.26
N PRO A 38 -11.21 11.44 11.39
CA PRO A 38 -11.30 12.90 11.37
C PRO A 38 -10.07 13.50 10.69
N GLU A 39 -10.29 14.41 9.74
CA GLU A 39 -9.26 15.19 9.05
C GLU A 39 -8.23 14.39 8.22
N TYR A 40 -8.33 13.06 8.11
CA TYR A 40 -7.49 12.32 7.16
C TYR A 40 -7.96 12.63 5.72
N PRO A 41 -7.07 13.06 4.81
CA PRO A 41 -7.49 13.49 3.47
C PRO A 41 -8.31 12.44 2.73
N PHE A 42 -9.55 12.80 2.42
CA PHE A 42 -10.49 12.03 1.60
C PHE A 42 -10.82 10.62 2.11
N ASP A 43 -10.66 10.32 3.41
CA ASP A 43 -10.96 9.01 4.00
C ASP A 43 -12.41 8.58 3.74
N ALA A 44 -13.36 9.49 3.91
CA ALA A 44 -14.78 9.21 3.73
C ALA A 44 -15.12 8.86 2.27
N GLN A 45 -14.47 9.52 1.32
CA GLN A 45 -14.61 9.26 -0.12
C GLN A 45 -13.99 7.91 -0.47
N LEU A 46 -12.82 7.58 0.07
CA LEU A 46 -12.17 6.30 -0.16
C LEU A 46 -12.97 5.13 0.45
N LEU A 47 -13.47 5.30 1.68
CA LEU A 47 -14.41 4.36 2.32
C LEU A 47 -15.68 4.18 1.50
N HIS A 48 -16.16 5.19 0.79
CA HIS A 48 -17.31 5.03 -0.12
C HIS A 48 -16.92 4.29 -1.40
N ALA A 49 -15.84 4.71 -2.05
CA ALA A 49 -15.44 4.26 -3.38
C ALA A 49 -14.92 2.82 -3.42
N SER A 50 -14.27 2.35 -2.36
CA SER A 50 -13.56 1.06 -2.36
C SER A 50 -14.14 0.09 -1.33
N ARG A 51 -14.50 -1.13 -1.76
CA ARG A 51 -14.81 -2.22 -0.82
C ARG A 51 -13.54 -2.73 -0.17
N LEU A 52 -12.46 -2.84 -0.93
CA LEU A 52 -11.19 -3.36 -0.44
C LEU A 52 -10.64 -2.52 0.73
N TYR A 53 -10.67 -1.20 0.61
CA TYR A 53 -10.30 -0.27 1.67
C TYR A 53 -11.16 -0.44 2.92
N ARG A 54 -12.48 -0.64 2.75
CA ARG A 54 -13.39 -0.92 3.86
C ARG A 54 -13.08 -2.23 4.56
N GLU A 55 -12.82 -3.30 3.82
CA GLU A 55 -12.49 -4.59 4.42
C GLU A 55 -11.15 -4.52 5.17
N SER A 56 -10.13 -3.86 4.60
CA SER A 56 -8.87 -3.57 5.31
C SER A 56 -9.10 -2.79 6.61
N ARG A 57 -9.90 -1.71 6.58
CA ARG A 57 -10.25 -0.93 7.79
C ARG A 57 -10.96 -1.79 8.83
N LYS A 58 -11.90 -2.67 8.44
CA LYS A 58 -12.58 -3.58 9.37
C LYS A 58 -11.61 -4.60 9.96
N LEU A 59 -10.79 -5.23 9.13
CA LEU A 59 -9.80 -6.22 9.57
C LEU A 59 -8.83 -5.58 10.57
N TYR A 60 -8.29 -4.40 10.24
CA TYR A 60 -7.39 -3.67 11.13
C TYR A 60 -8.03 -3.36 12.49
N LEU A 61 -9.26 -2.84 12.49
CA LEU A 61 -10.00 -2.59 13.74
C LEU A 61 -10.31 -3.89 14.50
N SER A 62 -10.62 -4.99 13.82
CA SER A 62 -10.92 -6.27 14.47
C SER A 62 -9.72 -6.92 15.15
N VAL A 63 -8.49 -6.61 14.70
CA VAL A 63 -7.24 -7.09 15.31
C VAL A 63 -6.68 -6.12 16.36
N GLY A 64 -7.52 -5.19 16.83
CA GLY A 64 -7.18 -4.22 17.88
C GLY A 64 -6.46 -2.97 17.39
N GLY A 65 -6.43 -2.73 16.08
CA GLY A 65 -5.80 -1.55 15.49
C GLY A 65 -6.46 -0.24 15.92
N ILE A 66 -5.66 0.79 16.15
CA ILE A 66 -6.10 2.12 16.57
C ILE A 66 -5.48 3.17 15.63
N TYR A 67 -6.18 4.30 15.49
CA TYR A 67 -5.69 5.46 14.76
C TYR A 67 -5.53 6.67 15.69
N SER A 68 -4.46 7.42 15.49
CA SER A 68 -4.19 8.62 16.26
C SER A 68 -3.85 9.81 15.38
N PRO A 69 -4.58 10.94 15.50
CA PRO A 69 -4.27 12.15 14.75
C PRO A 69 -2.99 12.81 15.30
N ARG A 70 -1.89 12.74 14.54
CA ARG A 70 -0.59 13.34 14.88
C ARG A 70 0.16 13.72 13.60
N VAL A 71 0.88 14.84 13.64
CA VAL A 71 1.75 15.21 12.51
C VAL A 71 2.88 14.19 12.37
N CYS A 72 2.90 13.50 11.23
CA CYS A 72 3.83 12.41 10.93
C CYS A 72 4.66 12.76 9.70
N SER A 73 5.97 12.94 9.86
CA SER A 73 6.87 13.13 8.73
C SER A 73 7.11 11.80 7.99
N THR A 74 7.26 11.85 6.67
CA THR A 74 7.53 10.65 5.86
C THR A 74 8.78 9.90 6.28
N MET A 75 9.81 10.65 6.70
CA MET A 75 11.06 10.04 7.16
C MET A 75 10.82 9.14 8.36
N ARG A 76 9.85 9.46 9.22
CA ARG A 76 9.48 8.60 10.34
C ARG A 76 8.76 7.36 9.83
N SER A 77 7.78 7.46 8.94
CA SER A 77 7.01 6.29 8.49
C SER A 77 7.88 5.26 7.73
N LEU A 78 8.88 5.69 6.95
CA LEU A 78 9.81 4.80 6.25
C LEU A 78 10.89 4.16 7.13
N SER A 79 11.22 4.77 8.28
CA SER A 79 12.33 4.33 9.15
C SER A 79 11.89 3.85 10.53
N ALA A 80 10.59 3.92 10.83
CA ALA A 80 10.09 3.68 12.17
C ALA A 80 10.05 2.20 12.52
N GLN A 81 10.47 1.93 13.75
CA GLN A 81 10.18 0.67 14.48
C GLN A 81 8.68 0.47 14.76
N ASP A 82 7.85 1.45 14.38
CA ASP A 82 6.41 1.53 14.67
C ASP A 82 5.57 0.66 13.72
N LEU A 83 6.18 0.02 12.71
CA LEU A 83 5.52 -0.91 11.78
C LEU A 83 4.75 -2.05 12.48
N PHE A 84 5.22 -2.44 13.66
CA PHE A 84 4.63 -3.49 14.49
C PHE A 84 3.78 -2.95 15.65
N LYS A 85 3.60 -1.63 15.76
CA LYS A 85 2.65 -1.05 16.72
C LYS A 85 1.24 -1.19 16.17
N ASP A 86 0.31 -1.39 17.08
CA ASP A 86 -1.12 -1.49 16.78
C ASP A 86 -1.76 -0.13 16.52
N GLU A 87 -0.99 0.93 16.70
CA GLU A 87 -1.40 2.31 16.44
C GLU A 87 -0.80 2.76 15.11
N ILE A 88 -1.63 3.33 14.24
CA ILE A 88 -1.20 4.09 13.08
C ILE A 88 -1.47 5.57 13.38
N GLU A 89 -0.39 6.34 13.42
CA GLU A 89 -0.49 7.78 13.50
C GLU A 89 -0.70 8.37 12.09
N TYR A 90 -1.56 9.37 11.95
CA TYR A 90 -1.84 10.02 10.67
C TYR A 90 -1.92 11.53 10.83
N THR A 91 -1.52 12.27 9.79
CA THR A 91 -1.55 13.74 9.81
C THR A 91 -2.96 14.24 9.44
N PRO A 92 -3.68 14.92 10.35
CA PRO A 92 -4.96 15.55 10.03
C PRO A 92 -4.71 16.80 9.17
N SER A 93 -5.02 16.74 7.87
CA SER A 93 -4.74 17.84 6.92
C SER A 93 -5.86 18.12 5.91
N LEU A 94 -7.02 17.46 6.01
CA LEU A 94 -8.10 17.64 5.04
C LEU A 94 -8.61 19.09 4.97
N SER A 95 -8.85 19.73 6.12
CA SER A 95 -9.29 21.14 6.15
C SER A 95 -8.31 22.08 5.46
N GLU A 96 -7.00 21.87 5.66
CA GLU A 96 -5.95 22.66 5.02
C GLU A 96 -5.92 22.43 3.50
N VAL A 97 -6.05 21.18 3.05
CA VAL A 97 -6.18 20.84 1.61
C VAL A 97 -7.39 21.53 0.99
N MET A 98 -8.52 21.57 1.69
CA MET A 98 -9.74 22.22 1.22
C MET A 98 -9.62 23.76 1.25
N TRP A 99 -8.97 24.32 2.27
CA TRP A 99 -8.69 25.76 2.32
C TRP A 99 -7.79 26.19 1.16
N PHE A 100 -6.70 25.46 0.93
CA PHE A 100 -5.77 25.74 -0.17
C PHE A 100 -6.48 25.71 -1.53
N LYS A 101 -7.41 24.77 -1.73
CA LYS A 101 -8.21 24.69 -2.96
C LYS A 101 -8.86 26.03 -3.30
N ASP A 102 -9.47 26.67 -2.30
CA ASP A 102 -10.24 27.88 -2.50
C ASP A 102 -9.36 29.14 -2.41
N HIS A 103 -8.19 29.06 -1.77
CA HIS A 103 -7.37 30.23 -1.37
C HIS A 103 -5.93 30.21 -1.93
N PHE A 104 -5.58 29.30 -2.84
CA PHE A 104 -4.20 29.16 -3.37
C PHE A 104 -3.59 30.47 -3.92
N GLN A 105 -4.42 31.41 -4.39
CA GLN A 105 -3.97 32.71 -4.94
C GLN A 105 -3.46 33.67 -3.85
N GLU A 106 -3.79 33.39 -2.59
CA GLU A 106 -3.37 34.16 -1.42
C GLU A 106 -2.05 33.65 -0.82
N VAL A 107 -1.61 32.45 -1.22
CA VAL A 107 -0.39 31.82 -0.77
C VAL A 107 0.82 32.39 -1.52
N ALA A 108 1.90 32.69 -0.78
CA ALA A 108 3.10 33.29 -1.35
C ALA A 108 3.81 32.38 -2.37
N ASP A 109 3.88 31.09 -2.09
CA ASP A 109 4.40 30.05 -2.99
C ASP A 109 3.45 28.83 -3.02
N PRO A 110 2.48 28.82 -3.96
CA PRO A 110 1.50 27.74 -4.04
C PRO A 110 2.11 26.38 -4.44
N GLU A 111 3.24 26.33 -5.15
CA GLU A 111 3.88 25.06 -5.52
C GLU A 111 4.58 24.42 -4.32
N ALA A 112 5.28 25.23 -3.52
CA ALA A 112 5.89 24.76 -2.27
C ALA A 112 4.82 24.27 -1.28
N GLU A 113 3.67 24.95 -1.22
CA GLU A 113 2.57 24.56 -0.36
C GLU A 113 1.96 23.22 -0.76
N VAL A 114 1.70 22.99 -2.06
CA VAL A 114 1.24 21.67 -2.57
C VAL A 114 2.18 20.56 -2.11
N LYS A 115 3.50 20.76 -2.25
CA LYS A 115 4.51 19.78 -1.82
C LYS A 115 4.46 19.55 -0.31
N ALA A 116 4.26 20.60 0.49
CA ALA A 116 4.14 20.49 1.94
C ALA A 116 2.90 19.68 2.36
N LEU A 117 1.75 19.95 1.76
CA LEU A 117 0.48 19.29 2.08
C LEU A 117 0.50 17.78 1.82
N ILE A 118 1.09 17.36 0.69
CA ILE A 118 1.11 15.94 0.30
C ILE A 118 2.23 15.16 0.99
N ARG A 119 3.30 15.83 1.44
CA ARG A 119 4.47 15.16 2.03
C ARG A 119 4.10 14.28 3.21
N PHE A 120 3.21 14.73 4.07
CA PHE A 120 2.82 14.01 5.29
C PHE A 120 2.00 12.73 5.06
N ASN A 121 1.62 12.45 3.81
CA ASN A 121 0.84 11.27 3.42
C ASN A 121 1.59 10.36 2.43
N GLU A 122 2.90 10.56 2.23
CA GLU A 122 3.69 9.78 1.25
C GLU A 122 3.60 8.26 1.42
N ILE A 123 3.42 7.75 2.65
CA ILE A 123 2.96 6.38 2.87
C ILE A 123 1.46 6.42 3.12
N SER A 124 0.70 5.76 2.25
CA SER A 124 -0.75 5.72 2.40
C SER A 124 -1.15 4.91 3.63
N LEU A 125 -2.23 5.34 4.29
CA LEU A 125 -2.77 4.65 5.46
C LEU A 125 -3.13 3.19 5.14
N TYR A 126 -3.65 2.93 3.94
CA TYR A 126 -4.03 1.59 3.49
C TYR A 126 -2.84 0.60 3.53
N HIS A 127 -1.69 1.04 3.02
CA HIS A 127 -0.46 0.26 3.02
C HIS A 127 -0.04 -0.12 4.46
N GLU A 128 -0.02 0.87 5.36
CA GLU A 128 0.30 0.67 6.78
C GLU A 128 -0.69 -0.23 7.51
N GLN A 129 -1.98 -0.10 7.20
CA GLN A 129 -3.04 -0.96 7.73
C GLN A 129 -2.81 -2.42 7.33
N ASN A 130 -2.49 -2.65 6.06
CA ASN A 130 -2.33 -4.00 5.53
C ASN A 130 -1.15 -4.72 6.19
N HIS A 131 -0.03 -4.05 6.44
CA HIS A 131 1.05 -4.63 7.25
C HIS A 131 0.54 -5.14 8.59
N ARG A 132 -0.16 -4.29 9.34
CA ARG A 132 -0.61 -4.61 10.71
C ARG A 132 -1.68 -5.69 10.74
N VAL A 133 -2.51 -5.77 9.71
CA VAL A 133 -3.43 -6.89 9.50
C VAL A 133 -2.65 -8.17 9.20
N LEU A 134 -1.73 -8.15 8.24
CA LEU A 134 -0.98 -9.32 7.82
C LEU A 134 -0.11 -9.90 8.94
N TRP A 135 0.44 -9.06 9.83
CA TRP A 135 1.15 -9.54 11.01
C TRP A 135 0.30 -10.40 11.96
N ARG A 136 -1.04 -10.36 11.88
CA ARG A 136 -1.90 -11.32 12.62
C ARG A 136 -2.45 -12.45 11.76
N LEU A 137 -2.53 -12.26 10.45
CA LEU A 137 -3.11 -13.25 9.53
C LEU A 137 -2.09 -14.28 9.05
N LEU A 138 -0.81 -13.93 9.03
CA LEU A 138 0.25 -14.85 8.66
C LEU A 138 0.61 -15.78 9.84
N PRO A 139 1.09 -17.00 9.55
CA PRO A 139 1.55 -17.91 10.59
C PRO A 139 2.77 -17.33 11.34
N PRO A 140 3.18 -17.93 12.47
CA PRO A 140 4.32 -17.48 13.23
C PRO A 140 5.57 -17.26 12.38
N ALA A 141 6.20 -16.10 12.50
CA ALA A 141 7.44 -15.78 11.81
C ALA A 141 8.63 -16.60 12.36
N PRO A 142 9.61 -16.95 11.51
CA PRO A 142 10.83 -17.61 11.92
C PRO A 142 11.74 -16.65 12.69
N THR A 143 12.73 -17.20 13.39
CA THR A 143 13.57 -16.45 14.35
C THR A 143 14.96 -16.15 13.84
N GLU A 144 15.41 -16.91 12.84
CA GLU A 144 16.71 -16.74 12.20
C GLU A 144 16.67 -15.59 11.20
N GLU A 145 17.77 -14.84 11.11
CA GLU A 145 17.83 -13.58 10.34
C GLU A 145 17.41 -13.76 8.88
N ARG A 146 17.94 -14.79 8.20
CA ARG A 146 17.67 -15.03 6.78
C ARG A 146 16.24 -15.49 6.52
N ASP A 147 15.72 -16.39 7.35
CA ASP A 147 14.35 -16.88 7.21
C ASP A 147 13.35 -15.76 7.52
N LEU A 148 13.64 -14.94 8.52
CA LEU A 148 12.82 -13.78 8.84
C LEU A 148 12.84 -12.74 7.72
N SER A 149 14.00 -12.51 7.10
CA SER A 149 14.12 -11.61 5.94
C SER A 149 13.20 -12.04 4.79
N ARG A 150 13.21 -13.33 4.42
CA ARG A 150 12.30 -13.89 3.41
C ARG A 150 10.84 -13.77 3.81
N TYR A 151 10.51 -14.07 5.07
CA TYR A 151 9.16 -13.90 5.61
C TYR A 151 8.67 -12.45 5.50
N LEU A 152 9.54 -11.47 5.82
CA LEU A 152 9.23 -10.05 5.69
C LEU A 152 9.07 -9.63 4.23
N ASN A 153 9.90 -10.14 3.32
CA ASN A 153 9.76 -9.91 1.88
C ASN A 153 8.46 -10.49 1.32
N PHE A 154 8.03 -11.66 1.80
CA PHE A 154 6.75 -12.24 1.45
C PHE A 154 5.57 -11.38 1.92
N ALA A 155 5.61 -10.93 3.18
CA ALA A 155 4.58 -10.06 3.72
C ALA A 155 4.51 -8.70 3.00
N GLU A 156 5.65 -8.07 2.71
CA GLU A 156 5.73 -6.85 1.88
C GLU A 156 5.11 -7.09 0.50
N SER A 157 5.41 -8.23 -0.12
CA SER A 157 4.85 -8.59 -1.42
C SER A 157 3.32 -8.69 -1.40
N LEU A 158 2.76 -9.24 -0.33
CA LEU A 158 1.31 -9.26 -0.12
C LEU A 158 0.75 -7.84 0.06
N VAL A 159 1.40 -6.96 0.81
CA VAL A 159 0.97 -5.55 0.95
C VAL A 159 0.96 -4.84 -0.40
N VAL A 160 2.04 -4.97 -1.18
CA VAL A 160 2.14 -4.37 -2.52
C VAL A 160 1.04 -4.87 -3.45
N VAL A 161 0.73 -6.18 -3.41
CA VAL A 161 -0.37 -6.76 -4.19
C VAL A 161 -1.71 -6.18 -3.75
N LEU A 162 -1.95 -5.98 -2.46
CA LEU A 162 -3.17 -5.35 -1.94
C LEU A 162 -3.27 -3.88 -2.36
N ASP A 163 -2.16 -3.12 -2.40
CA ASP A 163 -2.12 -1.74 -2.89
C ASP A 163 -2.50 -1.66 -4.37
N LEU A 164 -1.94 -2.57 -5.19
CA LEU A 164 -2.27 -2.66 -6.61
C LEU A 164 -3.73 -3.07 -6.83
N ALA A 165 -4.25 -3.98 -6.00
CA ALA A 165 -5.65 -4.40 -6.06
C ALA A 165 -6.61 -3.28 -5.65
N LEU A 166 -6.25 -2.44 -4.68
CA LEU A 166 -7.01 -1.24 -4.34
C LEU A 166 -7.07 -0.28 -5.53
N GLY A 167 -5.92 -0.05 -6.16
CA GLY A 167 -5.85 0.76 -7.37
C GLY A 167 -6.74 0.21 -8.49
N ASP A 168 -6.72 -1.11 -8.72
CA ASP A 168 -7.55 -1.77 -9.73
C ASP A 168 -9.05 -1.57 -9.46
N GLU A 169 -9.49 -1.71 -8.20
CA GLU A 169 -10.88 -1.50 -7.80
C GLU A 169 -11.35 -0.06 -8.02
N LEU A 170 -10.47 0.91 -7.76
CA LEU A 170 -10.75 2.34 -7.96
C LEU A 170 -10.77 2.73 -9.45
N GLY A 171 -10.07 1.97 -10.29
CA GLY A 171 -10.04 2.13 -11.74
C GLY A 171 -9.29 3.38 -12.25
N ARG A 172 -9.19 3.53 -13.58
CA ARG A 172 -8.35 4.56 -14.24
C ARG A 172 -8.71 6.00 -13.91
N LYS A 173 -9.97 6.26 -13.52
CA LYS A 173 -10.42 7.62 -13.26
C LYS A 173 -10.01 8.09 -11.88
N LEU A 174 -10.15 7.25 -10.86
CA LEU A 174 -9.94 7.65 -9.47
C LEU A 174 -8.56 7.26 -8.96
N SER A 175 -8.01 6.13 -9.42
CA SER A 175 -6.77 5.64 -8.85
C SER A 175 -5.57 6.57 -9.07
N PRO A 176 -5.30 7.11 -10.29
CA PRO A 176 -4.20 8.06 -10.48
C PRO A 176 -4.38 9.36 -9.66
N VAL A 177 -5.62 9.80 -9.48
CA VAL A 177 -5.97 11.01 -8.73
C VAL A 177 -5.77 10.80 -7.22
N LEU A 178 -6.12 9.63 -6.70
CA LEU A 178 -5.89 9.29 -5.29
C LEU A 178 -4.39 9.04 -5.00
N GLU A 179 -3.64 8.53 -5.97
CA GLU A 179 -2.20 8.33 -5.87
C GLU A 179 -1.43 9.66 -5.93
N SER A 180 -1.80 10.58 -6.84
CA SER A 180 -1.19 11.91 -6.92
C SER A 180 -1.36 12.69 -5.61
N MET A 181 -2.51 12.52 -4.96
CA MET A 181 -2.85 13.09 -3.65
C MET A 181 -2.29 12.29 -2.46
N LYS A 182 -1.52 11.22 -2.71
CA LYS A 182 -0.90 10.35 -1.70
C LYS A 182 -1.89 9.69 -0.74
N VAL A 183 -3.15 9.54 -1.15
CA VAL A 183 -4.20 8.85 -0.37
C VAL A 183 -4.08 7.33 -0.55
N ILE A 184 -3.57 6.87 -1.69
CA ILE A 184 -3.18 5.48 -1.94
C ILE A 184 -1.72 5.41 -2.38
N TYR A 185 -1.07 4.27 -2.13
CA TYR A 185 0.36 4.13 -2.40
C TYR A 185 0.68 3.91 -3.89
N ARG A 186 -0.17 3.15 -4.60
CA ARG A 186 0.07 2.80 -6.01
C ARG A 186 -1.20 2.98 -6.84
N PRO A 187 -1.06 3.44 -8.08
CA PRO A 187 -2.19 3.51 -8.98
C PRO A 187 -2.53 2.11 -9.49
N GLY A 188 -3.81 1.91 -9.75
CA GLY A 188 -4.34 0.82 -10.53
C GLY A 188 -3.99 1.03 -11.99
N GLY A 189 -3.53 -0.03 -12.63
CA GLY A 189 -3.68 -0.16 -14.07
C GLY A 189 -5.04 -0.82 -14.31
N GLU A 190 -5.81 -0.37 -15.31
CA GLU A 190 -6.93 -1.19 -15.81
C GLU A 190 -6.34 -2.39 -16.55
N HIS A 191 -5.79 -3.32 -15.78
CA HIS A 191 -5.49 -4.63 -16.29
C HIS A 191 -6.83 -5.34 -16.41
N ALA A 192 -7.12 -5.76 -17.63
CA ALA A 192 -8.39 -6.42 -17.99
C ALA A 192 -8.72 -7.61 -17.06
N TRP A 193 -7.73 -8.15 -16.35
CA TRP A 193 -7.83 -9.23 -15.38
C TRP A 193 -8.75 -8.91 -14.19
N HIS A 194 -8.74 -7.68 -13.64
CA HIS A 194 -9.67 -7.29 -12.55
C HIS A 194 -11.13 -7.48 -12.97
N ARG A 195 -11.44 -7.28 -14.25
CA ARG A 195 -12.82 -7.41 -14.79
C ARG A 195 -13.20 -8.85 -15.14
N LYS A 196 -12.28 -9.81 -15.00
CA LYS A 196 -12.56 -11.23 -15.20
C LYS A 196 -13.17 -11.82 -13.92
N SER A 197 -13.38 -13.14 -13.91
CA SER A 197 -13.81 -13.83 -12.70
C SER A 197 -12.77 -13.70 -11.59
N LYS A 198 -13.21 -13.78 -10.32
CA LYS A 198 -12.32 -13.73 -9.16
C LYS A 198 -11.17 -14.73 -9.25
N SER A 199 -11.46 -15.96 -9.69
CA SER A 199 -10.44 -16.99 -9.88
C SER A 199 -9.33 -16.56 -10.85
N VAL A 200 -9.70 -15.91 -11.97
CA VAL A 200 -8.73 -15.42 -12.97
C VAL A 200 -7.99 -14.19 -12.45
N TYR A 201 -8.66 -13.34 -11.67
CA TYR A 201 -7.98 -12.18 -11.09
C TYR A 201 -6.99 -12.59 -10.00
N ARG A 202 -7.31 -13.57 -9.14
CA ARG A 202 -6.39 -14.13 -8.14
C ARG A 202 -5.11 -14.69 -8.78
N GLN A 203 -5.24 -15.36 -9.92
CA GLN A 203 -4.10 -15.83 -10.72
C GLN A 203 -3.16 -14.68 -11.14
N TYR A 204 -3.74 -13.53 -11.50
CA TYR A 204 -2.99 -12.32 -11.84
C TYR A 204 -2.32 -11.71 -10.61
N LEU A 205 -3.02 -11.67 -9.47
CA LEU A 205 -2.46 -11.21 -8.20
C LEU A 205 -1.31 -12.11 -7.72
N LEU A 206 -1.38 -13.42 -7.93
CA LEU A 206 -0.26 -14.33 -7.65
C LEU A 206 0.95 -14.02 -8.53
N ALA A 207 0.76 -13.74 -9.81
CA ALA A 207 1.87 -13.34 -10.68
C ALA A 207 2.53 -12.03 -10.20
N LEU A 208 1.73 -11.06 -9.73
CA LEU A 208 2.25 -9.83 -9.10
C LEU A 208 2.99 -10.11 -7.79
N LEU A 209 2.48 -11.03 -6.97
CA LEU A 209 3.10 -11.48 -5.73
C LEU A 209 4.48 -12.08 -6.01
N CYS A 210 4.57 -13.07 -6.90
CA CYS A 210 5.83 -13.70 -7.27
C CYS A 210 6.84 -12.71 -7.82
N THR A 211 6.39 -11.82 -8.73
CA THR A 211 7.25 -10.78 -9.30
C THR A 211 7.85 -9.89 -8.20
N THR A 212 7.00 -9.44 -7.28
CA THR A 212 7.40 -8.55 -6.19
C THR A 212 8.35 -9.24 -5.23
N TYR A 213 8.03 -10.48 -4.85
CA TYR A 213 8.87 -11.27 -3.95
C TYR A 213 10.24 -11.53 -4.55
N LEU A 214 10.32 -11.96 -5.80
CA LEU A 214 11.59 -12.17 -6.51
C LEU A 214 12.42 -10.88 -6.62
N ALA A 215 11.77 -9.73 -6.82
CA ALA A 215 12.46 -8.44 -6.85
C ALA A 215 13.03 -8.05 -5.46
N LEU A 216 12.33 -8.39 -4.37
CA LEU A 216 12.79 -8.17 -2.99
C LEU A 216 13.89 -9.16 -2.57
N GLU A 217 13.86 -10.38 -3.10
CA GLU A 217 14.96 -11.37 -3.03
C GLU A 217 16.13 -11.03 -3.97
N VAL A 218 16.10 -9.86 -4.62
CA VAL A 218 17.19 -9.32 -5.46
C VAL A 218 17.50 -10.20 -6.68
N VAL A 219 16.51 -10.94 -7.18
CA VAL A 219 16.60 -11.63 -8.47
C VAL A 219 16.75 -10.59 -9.58
N HIS A 220 17.60 -10.87 -10.58
CA HIS A 220 17.81 -9.96 -11.69
C HIS A 220 16.52 -9.73 -12.49
N ASN A 221 16.16 -8.48 -12.73
CA ASN A 221 14.87 -8.12 -13.38
C ASN A 221 14.63 -8.84 -14.71
N ASP A 222 15.69 -9.04 -15.51
CA ASP A 222 15.61 -9.73 -16.81
C ASP A 222 15.25 -11.21 -16.71
N ASP A 223 15.45 -11.83 -15.55
CA ASP A 223 15.15 -13.24 -15.31
C ASP A 223 13.82 -13.47 -14.60
N ILE A 224 13.24 -12.42 -13.99
CA ILE A 224 11.99 -12.53 -13.22
C ILE A 224 10.83 -13.04 -14.09
N LEU A 225 10.72 -12.64 -15.36
CA LEU A 225 9.67 -13.19 -16.23
C LEU A 225 9.81 -14.70 -16.43
N LYS A 226 11.03 -15.20 -16.60
CA LYS A 226 11.27 -16.65 -16.77
C LYS A 226 10.95 -17.40 -15.47
N ALA A 227 11.33 -16.84 -14.33
CA ALA A 227 11.02 -17.39 -13.01
C ALA A 227 9.51 -17.44 -12.75
N VAL A 228 8.77 -16.38 -13.05
CA VAL A 228 7.31 -16.36 -12.90
C VAL A 228 6.64 -17.33 -13.88
N ASP A 229 7.14 -17.46 -15.11
CA ASP A 229 6.67 -18.48 -16.06
C ASP A 229 6.99 -19.92 -15.61
N TYR A 230 8.03 -20.11 -14.80
CA TYR A 230 8.34 -21.41 -14.19
C TYR A 230 7.38 -21.73 -13.03
N LEU A 231 7.19 -20.78 -12.12
CA LEU A 231 6.27 -20.89 -10.97
C LEU A 231 4.80 -21.03 -11.39
N LEU A 232 4.39 -20.33 -12.46
CA LEU A 232 3.01 -20.24 -12.92
C LEU A 232 2.91 -20.55 -14.43
N PRO A 233 3.18 -21.81 -14.85
CA PRO A 233 3.40 -22.17 -16.26
C PRO A 233 2.15 -22.08 -17.14
N GLY A 234 0.96 -22.17 -16.55
CA GLY A 234 -0.32 -22.17 -17.26
C GLY A 234 -0.80 -20.80 -17.74
N GLN A 235 -0.07 -19.71 -17.48
CA GLN A 235 -0.59 -18.34 -17.64
C GLN A 235 0.42 -17.32 -18.21
N LYS A 236 1.30 -17.75 -19.13
CA LYS A 236 2.38 -16.90 -19.69
C LYS A 236 1.96 -15.51 -20.17
N THR A 237 0.81 -15.39 -20.83
CA THR A 237 0.29 -14.07 -21.29
C THR A 237 -0.02 -13.14 -20.11
N MET A 238 -0.55 -13.70 -19.03
CA MET A 238 -0.83 -12.95 -17.80
C MET A 238 0.47 -12.57 -17.10
N ASN A 239 1.43 -13.50 -16.99
CA ASN A 239 2.75 -13.25 -16.39
C ASN A 239 3.48 -12.11 -17.11
N LYS A 240 3.51 -12.13 -18.46
CA LYS A 240 4.08 -11.05 -19.29
C LYS A 240 3.49 -9.66 -19.00
N GLN A 241 2.24 -9.61 -18.53
CA GLN A 241 1.56 -8.36 -18.18
C GLN A 241 1.73 -8.00 -16.70
N ALA A 242 1.82 -8.98 -15.81
CA ALA A 242 2.02 -8.78 -14.38
C ALA A 242 3.45 -8.33 -14.07
N VAL A 243 4.46 -8.93 -14.70
CA VAL A 243 5.87 -8.70 -14.37
C VAL A 243 6.29 -7.22 -14.49
N PRO A 244 6.05 -6.51 -15.62
CA PRO A 244 6.40 -5.10 -15.71
C PRO A 244 5.71 -4.23 -14.66
N ARG A 245 4.53 -4.65 -14.19
CA ARG A 245 3.77 -3.93 -13.17
C ARG A 245 4.30 -4.19 -11.76
N GLY A 246 4.60 -5.45 -11.42
CA GLY A 246 5.22 -5.80 -10.14
C GLY A 246 6.61 -5.18 -9.98
N LEU A 247 7.33 -4.99 -11.10
CA LEU A 247 8.64 -4.31 -11.15
C LEU A 247 8.59 -2.79 -11.02
N GLN A 248 7.40 -2.18 -10.86
CA GLN A 248 7.29 -0.73 -10.59
C GLN A 248 7.69 -0.38 -9.15
N LEU A 249 8.19 -1.33 -8.37
CA LEU A 249 8.84 -1.03 -7.09
C LEU A 249 10.09 -0.19 -7.30
N SER A 250 10.29 0.78 -6.41
CA SER A 250 11.47 1.64 -6.46
C SER A 250 12.72 0.77 -6.30
N GLU A 251 13.67 0.89 -7.22
CA GLU A 251 14.95 0.19 -7.11
C GLU A 251 15.70 0.61 -5.82
N LEU A 252 15.56 1.88 -5.42
CA LEU A 252 16.09 2.37 -4.15
C LEU A 252 15.43 1.65 -2.96
N PHE A 253 14.15 1.29 -3.05
CA PHE A 253 13.48 0.52 -2.01
C PHE A 253 13.99 -0.92 -1.98
N THR A 254 13.95 -1.62 -3.13
CA THR A 254 14.28 -3.05 -3.21
C THR A 254 15.75 -3.35 -2.92
N ARG A 255 16.68 -2.50 -3.37
CA ARG A 255 18.12 -2.75 -3.24
C ARG A 255 18.78 -2.11 -2.03
N VAL A 256 18.17 -1.07 -1.47
CA VAL A 256 18.80 -0.28 -0.39
C VAL A 256 17.90 -0.17 0.83
N THR A 257 16.73 0.45 0.69
CA THR A 257 15.89 0.83 1.84
C THR A 257 15.41 -0.39 2.62
N ASN A 258 14.83 -1.38 1.93
CA ASN A 258 14.32 -2.59 2.57
C ASN A 258 15.46 -3.45 3.16
N PRO A 259 16.53 -3.79 2.42
CA PRO A 259 17.66 -4.54 2.98
C PRO A 259 18.33 -3.86 4.18
N GLU A 260 18.60 -2.55 4.12
CA GLU A 260 19.23 -1.83 5.23
C GLU A 260 18.30 -1.73 6.44
N TRP A 261 16.99 -1.56 6.23
CA TRP A 261 16.02 -1.60 7.33
C TRP A 261 16.00 -2.98 8.00
N GLN A 262 15.94 -4.07 7.22
CA GLN A 262 15.92 -5.43 7.75
C GLN A 262 17.21 -5.73 8.51
N LYS A 263 18.37 -5.45 7.93
CA LYS A 263 19.67 -5.58 8.58
C LYS A 263 19.74 -4.84 9.92
N ARG A 264 19.15 -3.64 10.00
CA ARG A 264 19.15 -2.83 11.22
C ARG A 264 18.16 -3.32 12.28
N TYR A 265 16.98 -3.81 11.87
CA TYR A 265 15.85 -4.00 12.79
C TYR A 265 15.34 -5.44 12.90
N TRP A 266 15.94 -6.43 12.23
CA TRP A 266 15.43 -7.81 12.23
C TRP A 266 15.24 -8.39 13.64
N LYS A 267 16.15 -8.12 14.59
CA LYS A 267 16.04 -8.62 15.97
C LYS A 267 14.82 -8.06 16.70
N ASP A 268 14.53 -6.78 16.48
CA ASP A 268 13.36 -6.12 17.07
C ASP A 268 12.09 -6.60 16.40
N ALA A 269 12.11 -6.79 15.07
CA ALA A 269 11.02 -7.40 14.31
C ALA A 269 10.71 -8.81 14.83
N ALA A 270 11.71 -9.68 14.96
CA ALA A 270 11.58 -11.04 15.47
C ALA A 270 10.89 -11.07 16.84
N LYS A 271 11.39 -10.27 17.80
CA LYS A 271 10.81 -10.18 19.15
C LYS A 271 9.36 -9.73 19.13
N LYS A 272 9.03 -8.72 18.31
CA LYS A 272 7.66 -8.19 18.23
C LYS A 272 6.70 -9.18 17.59
N LEU A 273 7.11 -9.83 16.49
CA LEU A 273 6.32 -10.86 15.83
C LEU A 273 6.13 -12.10 16.72
N GLN A 274 7.17 -12.58 17.40
CA GLN A 274 7.04 -13.67 18.38
C GLN A 274 6.04 -13.33 19.49
N LYS A 275 6.08 -12.09 20.00
CA LYS A 275 5.11 -11.63 21.00
C LYS A 275 3.69 -11.61 20.44
N MET A 276 3.52 -11.14 19.20
CA MET A 276 2.22 -11.05 18.52
C MET A 276 1.62 -12.43 18.24
N HIS A 277 2.44 -13.39 17.82
CA HIS A 277 2.04 -14.76 17.50
C HIS A 277 2.01 -15.70 18.72
N LYS A 278 2.19 -15.17 19.94
CA LYS A 278 2.21 -15.99 21.16
C LYS A 278 0.86 -16.70 21.32
N GLY A 279 0.90 -18.03 21.33
CA GLY A 279 -0.29 -18.88 21.47
C GLY A 279 -0.97 -19.22 20.14
N SER A 280 -0.37 -18.90 18.99
CA SER A 280 -0.79 -19.43 17.69
C SER A 280 -0.70 -20.95 17.67
N GLU A 281 -1.72 -21.60 17.12
CA GLU A 281 -1.75 -23.04 16.86
C GLU A 281 -1.12 -23.41 15.50
N GLU A 282 -0.89 -22.42 14.63
CA GLU A 282 -0.22 -22.62 13.34
C GLU A 282 1.29 -22.84 13.52
N ASN A 283 1.87 -23.66 12.64
CA ASN A 283 3.32 -23.85 12.57
C ASN A 283 4.02 -22.59 12.05
N THR A 284 5.29 -22.42 12.43
CA THR A 284 6.15 -21.36 11.89
C THR A 284 6.23 -21.42 10.36
N LEU A 285 6.04 -20.28 9.71
CA LEU A 285 6.13 -20.16 8.26
C LEU A 285 7.59 -19.94 7.85
N TYR A 286 8.22 -21.00 7.34
CA TYR A 286 9.52 -20.92 6.68
C TYR A 286 9.31 -20.75 5.19
N MET A 287 9.80 -19.62 4.66
CA MET A 287 9.87 -19.41 3.21
C MET A 287 11.00 -20.28 2.63
N PRO A 288 10.85 -20.82 1.41
CA PRO A 288 11.89 -21.65 0.80
C PRO A 288 13.17 -20.84 0.56
N GLU A 289 14.33 -21.53 0.66
CA GLU A 289 15.61 -20.90 0.35
C GLU A 289 15.76 -20.61 -1.14
N ASP A 290 15.24 -21.50 -1.99
CA ASP A 290 15.06 -21.25 -3.41
C ASP A 290 13.74 -20.48 -3.61
N PRO A 291 13.77 -19.21 -4.06
CA PRO A 291 12.57 -18.43 -4.28
C PRO A 291 11.70 -18.95 -5.46
N LEU A 292 12.12 -20.02 -6.15
CA LEU A 292 11.34 -20.73 -7.16
C LEU A 292 10.45 -21.85 -6.60
N ASP A 293 10.50 -22.12 -5.29
CA ASP A 293 9.74 -23.20 -4.64
C ASP A 293 8.49 -22.70 -3.85
N LEU A 294 7.82 -21.64 -4.34
CA LEU A 294 6.75 -20.92 -3.61
C LEU A 294 5.35 -21.59 -3.59
N GLU A 295 5.25 -22.89 -3.88
CA GLU A 295 3.94 -23.55 -4.04
C GLU A 295 3.09 -23.53 -2.77
N ALA A 296 3.71 -23.77 -1.61
CA ALA A 296 3.01 -23.79 -0.32
C ALA A 296 2.55 -22.38 0.08
N GLU A 297 3.30 -21.36 -0.28
CA GLU A 297 3.06 -19.96 0.07
C GLU A 297 1.82 -19.40 -0.63
N PHE A 298 1.46 -19.96 -1.79
CA PHE A 298 0.23 -19.61 -2.50
C PHE A 298 -1.03 -19.92 -1.69
N PHE A 299 -0.99 -20.91 -0.79
CA PHE A 299 -2.08 -21.15 0.17
C PHE A 299 -2.32 -19.93 1.05
N TYR A 300 -1.25 -19.37 1.64
CA TYR A 300 -1.37 -18.18 2.50
C TYR A 300 -1.77 -16.93 1.71
N ALA A 301 -1.27 -16.78 0.49
CA ALA A 301 -1.69 -15.70 -0.40
C ALA A 301 -3.20 -15.76 -0.71
N HIS A 302 -3.71 -16.95 -1.05
CA HIS A 302 -5.14 -17.14 -1.29
C HIS A 302 -5.98 -16.90 -0.04
N ARG A 303 -5.51 -17.35 1.13
CA ARG A 303 -6.16 -17.06 2.43
C ARG A 303 -6.28 -15.56 2.67
N VAL A 304 -5.21 -14.79 2.40
CA VAL A 304 -5.26 -13.32 2.47
C VAL A 304 -6.28 -12.76 1.48
N PHE A 305 -6.29 -13.22 0.23
CA PHE A 305 -7.28 -12.77 -0.76
C PHE A 305 -8.72 -13.04 -0.31
N ASP A 306 -8.99 -14.17 0.35
CA ASP A 306 -10.29 -14.48 0.92
C ASP A 306 -10.73 -13.47 1.98
N TYR A 307 -9.86 -13.12 2.93
CA TYR A 307 -10.15 -12.10 3.96
C TYR A 307 -10.52 -10.74 3.37
N TYR A 308 -9.88 -10.39 2.26
CA TYR A 308 -10.12 -9.12 1.56
C TYR A 308 -11.26 -9.21 0.53
N GLY A 309 -11.81 -10.41 0.31
CA GLY A 309 -12.89 -10.67 -0.64
C GLY A 309 -12.50 -10.56 -2.11
N LEU A 310 -11.19 -10.63 -2.40
CA LEU A 310 -10.61 -10.63 -3.75
C LEU A 310 -10.84 -11.97 -4.43
#